data_AF-A0A5B7V6V7-F1
#
_entry.id   AF-A0A5B7V6V7-F1
#
_cell.length_a   1.000
_cell.length_b   1.000
_cell.length_c   1.000
_cell.angle_alpha   90.00
_cell.angle_beta   90.00
_cell.angle_gamma   90.00
#
_symmetry.space_group_name_H-M   'P 1'
#
loop_
_entity.id
_entity.type
_entity.pdbx_description
1 polymer ?
#
loop_
_entity_poly.entity_id
_entity_poly.type
_entity_poly.pdbx_seq_one_letter_code
_entity_poly.pdbx_strand_id
1 'polypeptide(L)'
;MARKLTPAERLASAEKDLLLEEIADQSSWDQFLVEQAVFHFGQRHTEWSCNDLRDVLPELGHGFLGAAINALRTAGIIAHTGRMVPSTQANTHGHRINCWKLSDKGLQIAAQRRAARTQGRAA
;
A
#
# COMPACT_ATOMS: atom_id res chain seq x y z
N MET A 1 28.50 2.68 -0.09
CA MET A 1 27.13 2.76 -0.63
C MET A 1 26.17 2.22 0.42
N ALA A 2 25.20 2.99 0.89
CA ALA A 2 24.19 2.47 1.82
C ALA A 2 23.32 1.44 1.09
N ARG A 3 23.08 0.27 1.71
CA ARG A 3 22.20 -0.78 1.18
C ARG A 3 20.81 -0.20 0.97
N LYS A 4 20.25 -0.30 -0.24
CA LYS A 4 18.85 0.07 -0.50
C LYS A 4 17.92 -0.92 0.21
N LEU A 5 17.08 -0.42 1.11
CA LEU A 5 16.06 -1.22 1.79
C LEU A 5 15.03 -1.72 0.77
N THR A 6 14.64 -2.99 0.88
CA THR A 6 13.53 -3.61 0.16
C THR A 6 12.19 -3.01 0.60
N PRO A 7 11.10 -3.14 -0.19
CA PRO A 7 9.78 -2.65 0.23
C PRO A 7 9.34 -3.21 1.60
N ALA A 8 9.61 -4.48 1.88
CA ALA A 8 9.30 -5.09 3.18
C ALA A 8 10.11 -4.46 4.32
N GLU A 9 11.41 -4.24 4.11
CA GLU A 9 12.27 -3.57 5.09
C GLU A 9 11.88 -2.10 5.28
N ARG A 10 11.52 -1.38 4.20
CA ARG A 10 11.05 0.01 4.30
C ARG A 10 9.72 0.10 5.03
N LEU A 11 8.78 -0.80 4.73
CA LEU A 11 7.53 -0.89 5.47
C LEU A 11 7.84 -1.15 6.94
N ALA A 12 8.62 -2.19 7.28
CA ALA A 12 9.02 -2.49 8.65
C ALA A 12 9.74 -1.32 9.36
N SER A 13 10.58 -0.56 8.62
CA SER A 13 11.36 0.58 9.11
C SER A 13 10.59 1.90 9.14
N ALA A 14 9.36 1.97 8.60
CA ALA A 14 8.48 3.12 8.81
C ALA A 14 8.06 3.15 10.29
N GLU A 15 8.95 3.66 11.12
CA GLU A 15 8.83 3.85 12.57
C GLU A 15 7.86 4.99 12.91
N LYS A 16 7.62 5.91 11.97
CA LYS A 16 6.62 6.96 12.15
C LYS A 16 5.25 6.41 11.82
N ASP A 17 4.48 6.19 12.89
CA ASP A 17 3.06 5.89 12.87
C ASP A 17 2.29 7.06 12.26
N LEU A 18 2.19 7.08 10.92
CA LEU A 18 1.22 7.93 10.24
C LEU A 18 -0.03 7.09 9.97
N LEU A 19 -1.18 7.54 10.47
CA LEU A 19 -2.51 7.11 10.04
C LEU A 19 -2.67 7.38 8.55
N LEU A 20 -3.64 6.72 7.91
CA LEU A 20 -3.92 6.94 6.49
C LEU A 20 -4.23 8.42 6.20
N GLU A 21 -4.92 9.09 7.13
CA GLU A 21 -5.21 10.53 7.11
C GLU A 21 -3.93 11.37 7.19
N GLU A 22 -2.98 11.01 8.06
CA GLU A 22 -1.71 11.74 8.21
C GLU A 22 -0.72 11.49 7.05
N ILE A 23 -0.88 10.36 6.35
CA ILE A 23 -0.23 10.08 5.07
C ILE A 23 -0.89 10.94 3.97
N ALA A 24 -2.22 11.07 4.01
CA ALA A 24 -2.99 11.88 3.05
C ALA A 24 -2.55 13.36 3.06
N ASP A 25 -2.21 13.89 4.23
CA ASP A 25 -1.83 15.30 4.46
C ASP A 25 -0.39 15.69 4.07
N GLN A 26 0.42 14.75 3.57
CA GLN A 26 1.81 15.05 3.18
C GLN A 26 1.89 15.96 1.95
N SER A 27 2.68 17.04 2.04
CA SER A 27 2.86 18.03 0.96
C SER A 27 3.70 17.53 -0.22
N SER A 28 4.39 16.39 -0.07
CA SER A 28 5.13 15.73 -1.15
C SER A 28 4.84 14.24 -1.14
N TRP A 29 4.32 13.73 -2.26
CA TRP A 29 4.06 12.32 -2.47
C TRP A 29 5.23 11.67 -3.20
N ASP A 30 5.66 10.52 -2.69
CA ASP A 30 6.61 9.66 -3.36
C ASP A 30 6.09 8.21 -3.42
N GLN A 31 6.80 7.37 -4.17
CA GLN A 31 6.43 5.96 -4.30
C GLN A 31 6.35 5.25 -2.95
N PHE A 32 7.22 5.58 -1.99
CA PHE A 32 7.27 4.90 -0.72
C PHE A 32 6.07 5.26 0.18
N LEU A 33 5.62 6.50 0.15
CA LEU A 33 4.41 6.92 0.84
C LEU A 33 3.16 6.22 0.27
N VAL A 34 3.10 6.06 -1.07
CA VAL A 34 2.02 5.29 -1.71
C VAL A 34 2.12 3.79 -1.38
N GLU A 35 3.32 3.21 -1.31
CA GLU A 35 3.51 1.82 -0.83
C GLU A 35 2.92 1.63 0.58
N GLN A 36 3.16 2.57 1.49
CA GLN A 36 2.59 2.56 2.84
C GLN A 36 1.06 2.67 2.81
N ALA A 37 0.50 3.60 2.05
CA ALA A 37 -0.94 3.77 1.94
C ALA A 37 -1.64 2.51 1.40
N VAL A 38 -1.10 1.91 0.34
CA VAL A 38 -1.60 0.65 -0.25
C VAL A 38 -1.58 -0.48 0.79
N PHE A 39 -0.46 -0.63 1.50
CA PHE A 39 -0.34 -1.65 2.54
C PHE A 39 -1.35 -1.40 3.67
N HIS A 40 -1.52 -0.15 4.10
CA HIS A 40 -2.43 0.20 5.18
C HIS A 40 -3.90 0.04 4.80
N PHE A 41 -4.25 0.29 3.54
CA PHE A 41 -5.56 0.03 2.95
C PHE A 41 -5.85 -1.47 2.93
N GLY A 42 -4.90 -2.28 2.44
CA GLY A 42 -5.04 -3.74 2.39
C GLY A 42 -5.17 -4.44 3.76
N GLN A 43 -4.80 -3.77 4.86
CA GLN A 43 -5.06 -4.30 6.21
C GLN A 43 -6.54 -4.20 6.63
N ARG A 44 -7.30 -3.29 6.00
CA ARG A 44 -8.72 -3.03 6.32
C ARG A 44 -9.67 -3.64 5.29
N HIS A 45 -9.18 -3.94 4.09
CA HIS A 45 -9.97 -4.45 2.97
C HIS A 45 -9.41 -5.79 2.49
N THR A 46 -10.28 -6.81 2.40
CA THR A 46 -9.91 -8.17 1.97
C THR A 46 -9.61 -8.28 0.49
N GLU A 47 -10.29 -7.50 -0.35
CA GLU A 47 -10.05 -7.37 -1.79
C GLU A 47 -10.22 -5.89 -2.18
N TRP A 48 -9.36 -5.40 -3.07
CA TRP A 48 -9.37 -4.01 -3.53
C TRP A 48 -8.67 -3.83 -4.88
N SER A 49 -8.94 -2.73 -5.56
CA SER A 49 -8.37 -2.36 -6.85
C SER A 49 -7.68 -1.00 -6.79
N CYS A 50 -7.02 -0.61 -7.88
CA CYS A 50 -6.48 0.75 -7.98
C CYS A 50 -7.58 1.83 -8.04
N ASN A 51 -8.86 1.49 -8.30
CA ASN A 51 -9.95 2.46 -8.21
C ASN A 51 -10.18 2.85 -6.75
N ASP A 52 -10.31 1.86 -5.87
CA ASP A 52 -10.58 2.08 -4.44
C ASP A 52 -9.47 2.93 -3.78
N LEU A 53 -8.21 2.74 -4.22
CA LEU A 53 -7.08 3.54 -3.74
C LEU A 53 -7.10 4.99 -4.27
N ARG A 54 -7.62 5.24 -5.47
CA ARG A 54 -7.72 6.61 -6.02
C ARG A 54 -8.76 7.43 -5.27
N ASP A 55 -9.77 6.79 -4.70
CA ASP A 55 -10.83 7.46 -3.92
C ASP A 55 -10.33 7.97 -2.57
N VAL A 56 -9.23 7.40 -2.04
CA VAL A 56 -8.67 7.75 -0.72
C VAL A 56 -7.30 8.44 -0.79
N LEU A 57 -6.62 8.38 -1.94
CA LEU A 57 -5.36 9.06 -2.16
C LEU A 57 -5.58 10.43 -2.83
N PRO A 58 -4.84 11.47 -2.45
CA PRO A 58 -4.85 12.73 -3.19
C PRO A 58 -4.31 12.52 -4.60
N GLU A 59 -4.71 13.39 -5.54
CA GLU A 59 -4.37 13.27 -6.97
C GLU A 59 -2.86 13.13 -7.21
N LEU A 60 -2.03 13.84 -6.43
CA LEU A 60 -0.56 13.76 -6.50
C LEU A 60 -0.01 12.35 -6.23
N GLY A 61 -0.71 11.54 -5.42
CA GLY A 61 -0.35 10.15 -5.15
C GLY A 61 -0.71 9.18 -6.28
N HIS A 62 -1.65 9.55 -7.17
CA HIS A 62 -2.17 8.63 -8.19
C HIS A 62 -1.09 8.22 -9.20
N GLY A 63 -0.15 9.13 -9.51
CA GLY A 63 0.96 8.87 -10.44
C GLY A 63 1.91 7.77 -9.96
N PHE A 64 1.99 7.52 -8.66
CA PHE A 64 2.88 6.52 -8.07
C PHE A 64 2.22 5.15 -7.83
N LEU A 65 0.90 5.03 -8.00
CA LEU A 65 0.15 3.80 -7.72
C LEU A 65 0.67 2.61 -8.52
N GLY A 66 0.94 2.78 -9.82
CA GLY A 66 1.45 1.70 -10.66
C GLY A 66 2.81 1.17 -10.15
N ALA A 67 3.71 2.08 -9.77
CA ALA A 67 5.02 1.73 -9.25
C ALA A 67 4.93 1.05 -7.87
N ALA A 68 4.10 1.58 -6.97
CA ALA A 68 3.87 1.00 -5.65
C ALA A 68 3.27 -0.41 -5.72
N ILE A 69 2.24 -0.62 -6.55
CA ILE A 69 1.63 -1.94 -6.78
C ILE A 69 2.67 -2.91 -7.33
N ASN A 70 3.47 -2.47 -8.32
CA ASN A 70 4.52 -3.32 -8.89
C ASN A 70 5.60 -3.68 -7.87
N ALA A 71 6.00 -2.74 -7.00
CA ALA A 71 6.97 -2.99 -5.94
C ALA A 71 6.43 -3.99 -4.91
N LEU A 72 5.20 -3.78 -4.42
CA LEU A 72 4.58 -4.62 -3.40
C LEU A 72 4.28 -6.04 -3.90
N ARG A 73 3.79 -6.18 -5.15
CA ARG A 73 3.55 -7.52 -5.73
C ARG A 73 4.86 -8.27 -5.94
N THR A 74 5.91 -7.58 -6.41
CA THR A 74 7.24 -8.17 -6.64
C THR A 74 7.88 -8.61 -5.33
N ALA A 75 7.67 -7.85 -4.25
CA ALA A 75 8.09 -8.22 -2.91
C ALA A 75 7.24 -9.34 -2.28
N GLY A 76 6.17 -9.79 -2.95
CA GLY A 76 5.24 -10.80 -2.48
C GLY A 76 4.37 -10.35 -1.32
N ILE A 77 4.15 -9.04 -1.14
CA ILE A 77 3.37 -8.45 -0.03
C ILE A 77 1.88 -8.41 -0.37
N ILE A 78 1.57 -8.21 -1.65
CA ILE A 78 0.21 -8.30 -2.19
C ILE A 78 0.16 -9.40 -3.26
N ALA A 79 -1.01 -9.97 -3.47
CA ALA A 79 -1.27 -10.99 -4.47
C ALA A 79 -2.48 -10.63 -5.33
N HIS A 80 -2.45 -11.03 -6.60
CA HIS A 80 -3.62 -10.99 -7.45
C HIS A 80 -4.71 -11.91 -6.89
N THR A 81 -5.97 -11.46 -6.94
CA THR A 81 -7.11 -12.32 -6.61
C THR A 81 -7.61 -13.14 -7.79
N GLY A 82 -7.09 -12.87 -9.00
CA GLY A 82 -7.59 -13.42 -10.27
C GLY A 82 -8.78 -12.64 -10.83
N ARG A 83 -9.36 -11.72 -10.05
CA ARG A 83 -10.44 -10.84 -10.48
C ARG A 83 -9.89 -9.56 -11.11
N MET A 84 -10.65 -9.02 -12.05
CA MET A 84 -10.39 -7.71 -12.64
C MET A 84 -11.67 -6.87 -12.65
N VAL A 85 -11.52 -5.55 -12.62
CA VAL A 85 -12.60 -4.56 -12.72
C VAL A 85 -12.25 -3.52 -13.80
N PRO A 86 -13.23 -2.86 -14.44
CA PRO A 86 -12.92 -1.75 -15.32
C PRO A 86 -12.34 -0.56 -14.52
N SER A 87 -11.33 0.11 -15.06
CA SER A 87 -10.79 1.33 -14.48
C SER A 87 -11.81 2.47 -14.56
N THR A 88 -11.94 3.25 -13.48
CA THR A 88 -12.81 4.43 -13.42
C THR A 88 -12.16 5.71 -13.95
N GLN A 89 -10.85 5.69 -14.24
CA GLN A 89 -10.16 6.84 -14.83
C GLN A 89 -10.61 7.08 -16.27
N ALA A 90 -11.06 8.30 -16.58
CA ALA A 90 -11.61 8.66 -17.87
C ALA A 90 -10.67 8.38 -19.06
N ASN A 91 -9.37 8.64 -18.89
CA ASN A 91 -8.35 8.44 -19.93
C ASN A 91 -7.99 6.97 -20.19
N THR A 92 -8.48 6.04 -19.37
CA THR A 92 -8.22 4.61 -19.53
C THR A 92 -9.30 3.88 -20.33
N HIS A 93 -10.39 4.57 -20.72
CA HIS A 93 -11.49 3.98 -21.49
C HIS A 93 -12.01 2.65 -20.91
N GLY A 94 -12.02 2.52 -19.58
CA GLY A 94 -12.50 1.30 -18.91
C GLY A 94 -11.56 0.10 -18.99
N HIS A 95 -10.27 0.29 -19.31
CA HIS A 95 -9.27 -0.78 -19.31
C HIS A 95 -9.32 -1.61 -18.02
N ARG A 96 -9.14 -2.92 -18.15
CA ARG A 96 -9.23 -3.87 -17.03
C ARG A 96 -8.04 -3.69 -16.11
N ILE A 97 -8.33 -3.49 -14.82
CA ILE A 97 -7.33 -3.45 -13.75
C ILE A 97 -7.53 -4.62 -12.80
N ASN A 98 -6.43 -5.06 -12.20
CA ASN A 98 -6.44 -6.21 -11.29
C ASN A 98 -7.01 -5.83 -9.92
N CYS A 99 -7.66 -6.81 -9.30
CA CYS A 99 -7.95 -6.80 -7.88
C CYS A 99 -6.82 -7.50 -7.11
N TRP A 100 -6.57 -6.99 -5.92
CA TRP A 100 -5.46 -7.32 -5.05
C TRP A 100 -5.94 -7.61 -3.64
N LYS A 101 -5.14 -8.39 -2.92
CA LYS A 101 -5.27 -8.63 -1.48
C LYS A 101 -3.89 -8.66 -0.84
N LEU A 102 -3.82 -8.51 0.48
CA LEU A 102 -2.59 -8.87 1.19
C LEU A 102 -2.31 -10.37 1.00
N SER A 103 -1.05 -10.71 0.73
CA SER A 103 -0.58 -12.09 0.76
C SER A 103 -0.38 -12.56 2.20
N ASP A 104 -0.11 -13.85 2.39
CA ASP A 104 0.26 -14.39 3.71
C ASP A 104 1.46 -13.66 4.31
N LYS A 105 2.47 -13.34 3.48
CA LYS A 105 3.62 -12.52 3.89
C LYS A 105 3.20 -11.11 4.31
N GLY A 106 2.32 -10.47 3.54
CA GLY A 106 1.79 -9.14 3.89
C GLY A 106 1.01 -9.15 5.20
N LEU A 107 0.20 -10.18 5.44
CA LEU A 107 -0.56 -10.38 6.67
C LEU A 107 0.36 -10.63 7.87
N GLN A 108 1.43 -11.42 7.71
CA GLN A 108 2.46 -11.63 8.73
C GLN A 108 3.14 -10.32 9.13
N ILE A 109 3.55 -9.49 8.16
CA ILE A 109 4.13 -8.17 8.43
C ILE A 109 3.14 -7.28 9.20
N ALA A 110 1.87 -7.29 8.81
CA ALA A 110 0.83 -6.51 9.49
C ALA A 110 0.62 -6.97 10.95
N ALA A 111 0.65 -8.28 11.20
CA ALA A 111 0.55 -8.85 12.54
C ALA A 111 1.76 -8.46 13.41
N GLN A 112 2.98 -8.55 12.88
CA GLN A 112 4.21 -8.16 13.57
C GLN A 112 4.19 -6.69 13.98
N ARG A 113 3.77 -5.79 13.07
CA ARG A 113 3.62 -4.35 13.38
C ARG A 113 2.59 -4.10 14.49
N ARG A 114 1.45 -4.79 14.44
CA ARG A 114 0.42 -4.69 15.50
C ARG A 114 0.95 -5.14 16.85
N ALA A 115 1.68 -6.26 16.90
CA ALA A 115 2.29 -6.75 18.13
C ALA A 115 3.31 -5.76 18.71
N ALA A 116 4.17 -5.18 17.86
CA ALA A 116 5.15 -4.17 18.27
C ALA A 116 4.47 -2.93 18.88
N ARG A 117 3.35 -2.46 18.30
CA ARG A 117 2.56 -1.34 18.85
C ARG A 117 2.01 -1.64 20.24
N THR A 118 1.47 -2.84 20.47
CA THR A 118 0.94 -3.24 21.79
C THR A 118 2.04 -3.28 22.85
N GLN A 119 3.26 -3.74 22.48
CA GLN A 119 4.40 -3.80 23.39
C GLN A 119 4.96 -2.41 23.72
N GLY A 120 5.08 -1.52 22.73
CA GLY A 120 5.58 -0.16 22.94
C GLY A 120 4.65 0.75 23.74
N ARG A 121 3.34 0.47 23.77
CA ARG A 121 2.34 1.23 24.55
C ARG A 121 2.23 0.78 26.01
N ALA A 122 2.86 -0.36 26.36
CA ALA A 122 2.87 -0.92 27.71
C ALA A 122 4.15 -0.57 28.51
N ALA A 123 5.09 0.15 27.90
CA ALA A 123 6.31 0.67 28.52
C ALA A 123 6.16 2.19 28.80
#